data_AF-A0A8J4R3V6-F1
#
_entry.id   AF-A0A8J4R3V6-F1
#
_cell.length_a   1.000
_cell.length_b   1.000
_cell.length_c   1.000
_cell.angle_alpha   90.00
_cell.angle_beta   90.00
_cell.angle_gamma   90.00
#
_symmetry.space_group_name_H-M   'P 1'
#
loop_
_entity.id
_entity.type
_entity.pdbx_description
1 polymer ?
#
loop_
_entity_poly.entity_id
_entity_poly.type
_entity_poly.pdbx_seq_one_letter_code
_entity_poly.pdbx_strand_id
1 'polypeptide(L)'
;MDKYQEQGQLLEPYLEICGYKAVIKFFPHQVSDLELAVSLLEKCHNTNSGTSLRQESTGEMEAKCVILLWLSILVLVPFDISTVDTSIANNSNLGELEPAPLVLRIIGFSKDYLSTAGPMRTIAGLLLSKLLTRPDMPKVFMSFTEWTHEVLSSVTDDVLNHFRVLGAVEALASIFKAGGRKLLLDVIPMVWKDTSVLIKSSAATQSPLLRKYLVKLTQRIGLTCLPHRSPSWRYVIN
;
A
#
# COMPACT_ATOMS: atom_id res chain seq x y z
N MET A 1 -7.99 -25.67 -10.08
CA MET A 1 -7.02 -24.61 -10.40
C MET A 1 -7.33 -23.98 -11.75
N ASP A 2 -7.81 -24.76 -12.72
CA ASP A 2 -8.15 -24.27 -14.08
C ASP A 2 -9.21 -23.17 -14.14
N LYS A 3 -10.24 -23.22 -13.27
CA LYS A 3 -11.30 -22.18 -13.22
C LYS A 3 -10.81 -20.79 -12.79
N TYR A 4 -9.71 -20.70 -12.05
CA TYR A 4 -9.11 -19.43 -11.62
C TYR A 4 -8.07 -18.91 -12.61
N GLN A 5 -7.52 -19.81 -13.44
CA GLN A 5 -6.49 -19.49 -14.42
C GLN A 5 -7.09 -18.86 -15.69
N GLU A 6 -8.29 -19.28 -16.11
CA GLU A 6 -9.05 -18.61 -17.17
C GLU A 6 -9.60 -17.23 -16.73
N GLN A 7 -9.87 -17.03 -15.44
CA GLN A 7 -10.32 -15.74 -14.93
C GLN A 7 -9.20 -14.71 -14.84
N GLY A 8 -7.94 -15.14 -14.67
CA GLY A 8 -6.76 -14.26 -14.68
C GLY A 8 -6.54 -13.58 -16.02
N GLN A 9 -6.59 -14.34 -17.12
CA GLN A 9 -6.30 -13.85 -18.48
C GLN A 9 -7.23 -12.75 -18.99
N LEU A 10 -8.42 -12.59 -18.40
CA LEU A 10 -9.37 -11.53 -18.75
C LEU A 10 -9.22 -10.28 -17.87
N LEU A 11 -8.45 -10.34 -16.79
CA LEU A 11 -8.35 -9.26 -15.79
C LEU A 11 -7.29 -8.21 -16.12
N GLU A 12 -6.21 -8.54 -16.84
CA GLU A 12 -5.20 -7.55 -17.25
C GLU A 12 -5.82 -6.41 -18.07
N PRO A 13 -6.56 -6.71 -19.16
CA PRO A 13 -7.25 -5.68 -19.93
C PRO A 13 -8.35 -5.01 -19.09
N TYR A 14 -9.01 -5.73 -18.17
CA TYR A 14 -10.12 -5.15 -17.40
C TYR A 14 -9.65 -4.16 -16.31
N LEU A 15 -8.51 -4.44 -15.67
CA LEU A 15 -7.86 -3.53 -14.72
C LEU A 15 -7.33 -2.28 -15.42
N GLU A 16 -6.88 -2.42 -16.67
CA GLU A 16 -6.37 -1.32 -17.48
C GLU A 16 -7.51 -0.50 -18.14
N ILE A 17 -8.58 -1.15 -18.61
CA ILE A 17 -9.68 -0.55 -19.41
C ILE A 17 -10.86 -0.07 -18.53
N CYS A 18 -11.30 -0.86 -17.54
CA CYS A 18 -12.42 -0.50 -16.65
C CYS A 18 -11.97 0.11 -15.31
N GLY A 19 -10.70 -0.06 -14.96
CA GLY A 19 -10.16 0.33 -13.68
C GLY A 19 -10.58 -0.62 -12.55
N TYR A 20 -9.71 -0.76 -11.56
CA TYR A 20 -9.89 -1.63 -10.38
C TYR A 20 -11.26 -1.49 -9.67
N LYS A 21 -11.93 -0.33 -9.79
CA LYS A 21 -13.23 -0.05 -9.18
C LYS A 21 -14.39 -0.91 -9.70
N ALA A 22 -14.32 -1.38 -10.93
CA ALA A 22 -15.35 -2.26 -11.49
C ALA A 22 -15.25 -3.67 -10.91
N VAL A 23 -14.02 -4.19 -10.80
CA VAL A 23 -13.73 -5.54 -10.30
C VAL A 23 -14.00 -5.67 -8.80
N ILE A 24 -13.71 -4.60 -8.03
CA ILE A 24 -13.88 -4.58 -6.57
C ILE A 24 -15.30 -5.00 -6.13
N LYS A 25 -16.33 -4.69 -6.91
CA LYS A 25 -17.73 -4.96 -6.56
C LYS A 25 -18.07 -6.45 -6.48
N PHE A 26 -17.27 -7.32 -7.10
CA PHE A 26 -17.50 -8.76 -7.15
C PHE A 26 -16.78 -9.53 -6.05
N PHE A 27 -15.86 -8.88 -5.32
CA PHE A 27 -15.17 -9.55 -4.23
C PHE A 27 -16.10 -9.73 -3.03
N PRO A 28 -15.95 -10.83 -2.27
CA PRO A 28 -16.62 -10.96 -0.98
C PRO A 28 -15.98 -9.97 0.03
N HIS A 29 -16.81 -9.47 0.93
CA HIS A 29 -16.45 -8.42 1.90
C HIS A 29 -16.58 -8.91 3.35
N GLN A 30 -16.51 -10.22 3.59
CA GLN A 30 -16.69 -10.76 4.93
C GLN A 30 -15.41 -10.58 5.73
N VAL A 31 -15.53 -10.30 7.04
CA VAL A 31 -14.37 -10.07 7.90
C VAL A 31 -13.51 -11.34 8.02
N SER A 32 -14.16 -12.52 7.99
CA SER A 32 -13.53 -13.84 7.98
C SER A 32 -12.60 -14.07 6.79
N ASP A 33 -12.79 -13.32 5.70
CA ASP A 33 -11.97 -13.47 4.50
C ASP A 33 -10.61 -12.80 4.63
N LEU A 34 -10.39 -11.93 5.63
CA LEU A 34 -9.13 -11.18 5.77
C LEU A 34 -7.95 -12.12 6.04
N GLU A 35 -8.06 -12.99 7.05
CA GLU A 35 -7.00 -13.95 7.37
C GLU A 35 -6.77 -14.95 6.23
N LEU A 36 -7.86 -15.36 5.56
CA LEU A 36 -7.79 -16.22 4.39
C LEU A 36 -7.02 -15.56 3.24
N ALA A 37 -7.34 -14.30 2.91
CA ALA A 37 -6.69 -13.56 1.85
C ALA A 37 -5.19 -13.34 2.13
N VAL A 38 -4.80 -13.06 3.38
CA VAL A 38 -3.38 -12.96 3.77
C VAL A 38 -2.68 -14.30 3.65
N SER A 39 -3.32 -15.39 4.09
CA SER A 39 -2.77 -16.74 3.99
C SER A 39 -2.59 -17.21 2.54
N LEU A 40 -3.53 -16.83 1.64
CA LEU A 40 -3.40 -17.07 0.21
C LEU A 40 -2.24 -16.27 -0.39
N LEU A 41 -2.11 -14.99 -0.01
CA LEU A 41 -1.00 -14.15 -0.47
C LEU A 41 0.35 -14.73 -0.03
N GLU A 42 0.48 -15.17 1.21
CA GLU A 42 1.69 -15.79 1.74
C GLU A 42 2.07 -17.06 0.98
N LYS A 43 1.10 -17.94 0.71
CA LYS A 43 1.36 -19.15 -0.10
C LYS A 43 1.88 -18.77 -1.48
N CYS A 44 1.22 -17.84 -2.17
CA CYS A 44 1.65 -17.35 -3.48
C CYS A 44 3.03 -16.66 -3.41
N HIS A 45 3.34 -15.96 -2.33
CA HIS A 45 4.62 -15.29 -2.14
C HIS A 45 5.78 -16.29 -1.98
N ASN A 46 5.58 -17.36 -1.19
CA ASN A 46 6.61 -18.35 -0.89
C ASN A 46 6.86 -19.35 -2.03
N THR A 47 5.88 -19.60 -2.89
CA THR A 47 6.04 -20.50 -4.05
C THR A 47 7.08 -20.00 -5.06
N ASN A 48 7.39 -18.70 -5.07
CA ASN A 48 8.39 -18.08 -5.97
C ASN A 48 9.82 -18.64 -5.81
N SER A 49 10.18 -19.25 -4.68
CA SER A 49 11.58 -19.63 -4.41
C SER A 49 12.03 -20.96 -5.06
N GLY A 50 11.14 -21.73 -5.69
CA GLY A 50 11.45 -23.09 -6.17
C GLY A 50 11.62 -23.29 -7.68
N THR A 51 11.11 -22.40 -8.53
CA THR A 51 10.98 -22.64 -9.99
C THR A 51 11.58 -21.51 -10.81
N SER A 52 12.88 -21.29 -10.68
CA SER A 52 13.59 -20.14 -11.27
C SER A 52 13.89 -20.21 -12.78
N LEU A 53 13.28 -21.11 -13.57
CA LEU A 53 13.78 -21.36 -14.93
C LEU A 53 12.77 -21.51 -16.07
N ARG A 54 11.45 -21.46 -15.83
CA ARG A 54 10.47 -21.47 -16.93
C ARG A 54 9.24 -20.68 -16.55
N GLN A 55 9.11 -19.47 -17.12
CA GLN A 55 7.90 -18.66 -17.11
C GLN A 55 7.35 -18.35 -15.71
N GLU A 56 7.53 -17.12 -15.22
CA GLU A 56 6.48 -16.50 -14.42
C GLU A 56 5.20 -16.60 -15.26
N SER A 57 4.38 -17.61 -15.03
CA SER A 57 3.14 -17.78 -15.76
C SER A 57 2.31 -16.53 -15.49
N THR A 58 1.84 -15.86 -16.54
CA THR A 58 1.02 -14.64 -16.47
C THR A 58 -0.07 -14.74 -15.39
N GLY A 59 -0.67 -15.93 -15.23
CA GLY A 59 -1.69 -16.22 -14.22
C GLY A 59 -1.25 -16.11 -12.75
N GLU A 60 0.01 -16.36 -12.40
CA GLU A 60 0.47 -16.27 -11.00
C GLU A 60 0.60 -14.82 -10.54
N MET A 61 1.13 -13.96 -11.42
CA MET A 61 1.27 -12.53 -11.15
C MET A 61 -0.11 -11.85 -11.12
N GLU A 62 -1.03 -12.28 -11.98
CA GLU A 62 -2.43 -11.87 -11.94
C GLU A 62 -3.10 -12.26 -10.62
N ALA A 63 -2.93 -13.51 -10.16
CA ALA A 63 -3.50 -13.98 -8.90
C ALA A 63 -3.03 -13.13 -7.71
N LYS A 64 -1.73 -12.82 -7.64
CA LYS A 64 -1.16 -11.93 -6.61
C LYS A 64 -1.78 -10.52 -6.67
N CYS A 65 -1.97 -9.96 -7.87
CA CYS A 65 -2.64 -8.66 -8.04
C CYS A 65 -4.09 -8.70 -7.55
N VAL A 66 -4.84 -9.75 -7.89
CA VAL A 66 -6.23 -9.95 -7.46
C VAL A 66 -6.31 -10.04 -5.94
N ILE A 67 -5.42 -10.81 -5.30
CA ILE A 67 -5.39 -10.96 -3.83
C ILE A 67 -5.03 -9.63 -3.16
N LEU A 68 -4.00 -8.91 -3.64
CA LEU A 68 -3.65 -7.59 -3.11
C LEU A 68 -4.81 -6.59 -3.26
N LEU A 69 -5.51 -6.63 -4.39
CA LEU A 69 -6.65 -5.75 -4.64
C LEU A 69 -7.81 -6.08 -3.71
N TRP A 70 -8.09 -7.37 -3.50
CA TRP A 70 -9.09 -7.86 -2.57
C TRP A 70 -8.78 -7.45 -1.13
N LEU A 71 -7.53 -7.63 -0.69
CA LEU A 71 -7.04 -7.13 0.60
C LEU A 71 -7.25 -5.62 0.74
N SER A 72 -7.04 -4.84 -0.33
CA SER A 72 -7.28 -3.39 -0.28
C SER A 72 -8.74 -3.03 0.03
N ILE A 73 -9.69 -3.95 -0.16
CA ILE A 73 -11.08 -3.76 0.25
C ILE A 73 -11.26 -4.26 1.69
N LEU A 74 -10.77 -5.46 2.00
CA LEU A 74 -10.97 -6.09 3.30
C LEU A 74 -10.40 -5.24 4.45
N VAL A 75 -9.29 -4.53 4.23
CA VAL A 75 -8.73 -3.61 5.24
C VAL A 75 -9.63 -2.39 5.54
N LEU A 76 -10.66 -2.10 4.74
CA LEU A 76 -11.61 -1.00 5.01
C LEU A 76 -12.82 -1.44 5.83
N VAL A 77 -12.97 -2.74 6.09
CA VAL A 77 -14.08 -3.29 6.85
C VAL A 77 -14.03 -2.71 8.28
N PRO A 78 -15.14 -2.15 8.82
CA PRO A 78 -15.14 -1.31 10.03
C PRO A 78 -15.10 -2.14 11.32
N PHE A 79 -14.16 -3.08 11.39
CA PHE A 79 -13.91 -3.95 12.54
C PHE A 79 -12.41 -3.90 12.83
N ASP A 80 -12.03 -4.04 14.09
CA ASP A 80 -10.63 -4.09 14.49
C ASP A 80 -9.99 -5.39 13.94
N ILE A 81 -8.86 -5.24 13.24
CA ILE A 81 -8.14 -6.34 12.61
C ILE A 81 -7.63 -7.32 13.68
N SER A 82 -7.40 -6.86 14.92
CA SER A 82 -7.04 -7.73 16.05
C SER A 82 -8.09 -8.81 16.32
N THR A 83 -9.38 -8.52 16.09
CA THR A 83 -10.48 -9.45 16.42
C THR A 83 -10.57 -10.66 15.50
N VAL A 84 -9.97 -10.58 14.31
CA VAL A 84 -9.93 -11.67 13.32
C VAL A 84 -8.57 -12.34 13.22
N ASP A 85 -7.59 -11.87 13.98
CA ASP A 85 -6.24 -12.43 13.95
C ASP A 85 -6.13 -13.63 14.89
N THR A 86 -6.37 -14.82 14.34
CA THR A 86 -6.25 -16.10 15.08
C THR A 86 -4.84 -16.33 15.62
N SER A 87 -3.81 -15.65 15.09
CA SER A 87 -2.43 -15.77 15.56
C SER A 87 -2.15 -15.06 16.89
N ILE A 88 -3.05 -14.16 17.34
CA ILE A 88 -2.95 -13.51 18.66
C ILE A 88 -3.09 -14.54 19.78
N ALA A 89 -3.99 -15.51 19.64
CA ALA A 89 -4.20 -16.56 20.64
C ALA A 89 -2.94 -17.43 20.88
N ASN A 90 -2.06 -17.52 19.87
CA ASN A 90 -0.82 -18.29 19.94
C ASN A 90 0.37 -17.46 20.46
N ASN A 91 0.26 -16.13 20.51
CA ASN A 91 1.29 -15.20 20.96
C ASN A 91 0.91 -14.58 22.30
N SER A 92 1.00 -15.36 23.38
CA SER A 92 0.71 -14.96 24.77
C SER A 92 1.61 -13.85 25.33
N ASN A 93 2.56 -13.34 24.55
CA ASN A 93 3.50 -12.27 24.93
C ASN A 93 3.24 -10.93 24.22
N LEU A 94 2.18 -10.82 23.41
CA LEU A 94 1.86 -9.56 22.74
C LEU A 94 1.22 -8.59 23.74
N GLY A 95 1.94 -7.55 24.15
CA GLY A 95 1.34 -6.50 24.98
C GLY A 95 0.20 -5.81 24.23
N GLU A 96 -0.83 -5.35 24.94
CA GLU A 96 -2.01 -4.63 24.41
C GLU A 96 -1.69 -3.43 23.49
N LEU A 97 -0.43 -2.97 23.50
CA LEU A 97 0.04 -1.81 22.73
C LEU A 97 0.66 -2.14 21.36
N GLU A 98 0.94 -3.40 21.06
CA GLU A 98 1.61 -3.82 19.83
C GLU A 98 0.62 -4.06 18.67
N PRO A 99 1.00 -3.77 17.41
CA PRO A 99 0.14 -4.02 16.26
C PRO A 99 -0.18 -5.52 16.10
N ALA A 100 -1.39 -5.83 15.65
CA ALA A 100 -1.77 -7.21 15.35
C ALA A 100 -0.79 -7.86 14.36
N PRO A 101 -0.31 -9.10 14.61
CA PRO A 101 0.61 -9.80 13.71
C PRO A 101 0.13 -9.85 12.25
N LEU A 102 -1.18 -9.97 12.03
CA LEU A 102 -1.79 -9.94 10.70
C LEU A 102 -1.53 -8.62 9.96
N VAL A 103 -1.57 -7.49 10.67
CA VAL A 103 -1.24 -6.16 10.12
C VAL A 103 0.22 -6.09 9.73
N LEU A 104 1.11 -6.59 10.59
CA LEU A 104 2.55 -6.62 10.31
C LEU A 104 2.87 -7.47 9.08
N ARG A 105 2.20 -8.62 8.92
CA ARG A 105 2.33 -9.49 7.73
C ARG A 105 1.88 -8.76 6.47
N ILE A 106 0.72 -8.10 6.49
CA ILE A 106 0.22 -7.32 5.34
C ILE A 106 1.24 -6.24 4.94
N ILE A 107 1.82 -5.55 5.92
CA ILE A 107 2.82 -4.50 5.68
C ILE A 107 4.11 -5.07 5.12
N GLY A 108 4.59 -6.20 5.65
CA GLY A 108 5.75 -6.92 5.13
C GLY A 108 5.61 -7.22 3.65
N PHE A 109 4.56 -7.95 3.28
CA PHE A 109 4.28 -8.25 1.87
C PHE A 109 4.14 -6.99 1.03
N SER A 110 3.43 -5.98 1.53
CA SER A 110 3.25 -4.72 0.79
C SER A 110 4.59 -4.03 0.52
N LYS A 111 5.51 -4.00 1.48
CA LYS A 111 6.86 -3.43 1.30
C LYS A 111 7.66 -4.18 0.25
N ASP A 112 7.55 -5.51 0.19
CA ASP A 112 8.20 -6.33 -0.83
C ASP A 112 7.62 -6.01 -2.22
N TYR A 113 6.30 -5.95 -2.34
CA TYR A 113 5.61 -5.60 -3.59
C TYR A 113 5.81 -4.14 -4.01
N LEU A 114 6.13 -3.22 -3.09
CA LEU A 114 6.52 -1.86 -3.47
C LEU A 114 7.83 -1.83 -4.28
N SER A 115 8.69 -2.83 -4.07
CA SER A 115 9.99 -2.94 -4.75
C SER A 115 9.89 -3.68 -6.09
N THR A 116 8.70 -4.13 -6.51
CA THR A 116 8.50 -4.79 -7.79
C THR A 116 8.11 -3.82 -8.91
N ALA A 117 8.30 -4.25 -10.16
CA ALA A 117 7.76 -3.55 -11.32
C ALA A 117 6.30 -3.98 -11.57
N GLY A 118 5.53 -3.11 -12.24
CA GLY A 118 4.20 -3.44 -12.72
C GLY A 118 3.04 -3.09 -11.78
N PRO A 119 1.84 -3.69 -12.01
CA PRO A 119 0.60 -3.32 -11.32
C PRO A 119 0.63 -3.63 -9.82
N MET A 120 1.39 -4.65 -9.39
CA MET A 120 1.52 -5.03 -7.98
C MET A 120 1.95 -3.86 -7.09
N ARG A 121 2.95 -3.09 -7.53
CA ARG A 121 3.43 -1.91 -6.80
C ARG A 121 2.32 -0.89 -6.57
N THR A 122 1.52 -0.63 -7.61
CA THR A 122 0.41 0.33 -7.53
C THR A 122 -0.68 -0.18 -6.57
N ILE A 123 -1.01 -1.47 -6.63
CA ILE A 123 -2.03 -2.08 -5.77
C ILE A 123 -1.54 -2.18 -4.31
N ALA A 124 -0.26 -2.51 -4.08
CA ALA A 124 0.35 -2.51 -2.76
C ALA A 124 0.35 -1.09 -2.13
N GLY A 125 0.69 -0.06 -2.92
CA GLY A 125 0.56 1.33 -2.49
C GLY A 125 -0.90 1.71 -2.16
N LEU A 126 -1.88 1.21 -2.92
CA LEU A 126 -3.30 1.40 -2.63
C LEU A 126 -3.71 0.70 -1.32
N LEU A 127 -3.30 -0.56 -1.13
CA LEU A 127 -3.54 -1.33 0.10
C LEU A 127 -2.98 -0.62 1.32
N LEU A 128 -1.70 -0.21 1.28
CA LEU A 128 -1.06 0.56 2.34
C LEU A 128 -1.78 1.90 2.61
N SER A 129 -2.18 2.61 1.55
CA SER A 129 -2.89 3.88 1.71
C SER A 129 -4.21 3.74 2.47
N LYS A 130 -4.89 2.60 2.35
CA LYS A 130 -6.15 2.34 3.03
C LYS A 130 -5.92 1.81 4.45
N LEU A 131 -4.98 0.88 4.62
CA LEU A 131 -4.65 0.29 5.91
C LEU A 131 -4.08 1.32 6.89
N LEU A 132 -3.08 2.09 6.47
CA LEU A 132 -2.36 3.03 7.34
C LEU A 132 -3.15 4.31 7.64
N THR A 133 -4.24 4.57 6.91
CA THR A 133 -5.09 5.75 7.15
C THR A 133 -6.31 5.42 8.02
N ARG A 134 -6.45 4.17 8.48
CA ARG A 134 -7.46 3.81 9.46
C ARG A 134 -7.19 4.50 10.81
N PRO A 135 -8.25 4.87 11.56
CA PRO A 135 -8.10 5.58 12.83
C PRO A 135 -7.41 4.75 13.94
N ASP A 136 -7.42 3.42 13.85
CA ASP A 136 -6.81 2.47 14.78
C ASP A 136 -5.33 2.17 14.50
N MET A 137 -4.73 2.77 13.45
CA MET A 137 -3.37 2.44 12.98
C MET A 137 -2.30 3.55 13.11
N PRO A 138 -2.35 4.50 14.07
CA PRO A 138 -1.41 5.63 14.09
C PRO A 138 0.05 5.20 14.32
N LYS A 139 0.30 4.22 15.21
CA LYS A 139 1.66 3.72 15.49
C LYS A 139 2.28 3.03 14.27
N VAL A 140 1.46 2.22 13.60
CA VAL A 140 1.84 1.47 12.41
C VAL A 140 2.15 2.43 11.26
N PHE A 141 1.34 3.49 11.12
CA PHE A 141 1.62 4.57 10.18
C PHE A 141 2.95 5.26 10.47
N MET A 142 3.24 5.62 11.72
CA MET A 142 4.53 6.22 12.11
C MET A 142 5.70 5.31 11.75
N SER A 143 5.66 4.03 12.12
CA SER A 143 6.70 3.05 11.77
C SER A 143 6.89 2.90 10.25
N PHE A 144 5.80 2.95 9.48
CA PHE A 144 5.90 2.96 8.02
C PHE A 144 6.60 4.22 7.50
N THR A 145 6.31 5.40 8.08
CA THR A 145 6.98 6.63 7.66
C THR A 145 8.47 6.65 8.00
N GLU A 146 8.87 6.09 9.14
CA GLU A 146 10.28 5.88 9.49
C GLU A 146 10.98 4.95 8.49
N TRP A 147 10.35 3.84 8.13
CA TRP A 147 10.86 2.96 7.07
C TRP A 147 11.00 3.70 5.73
N THR A 148 10.05 4.57 5.36
CA THR A 148 10.21 5.37 4.13
C THR A 148 11.37 6.36 4.23
N HIS A 149 11.59 6.96 5.40
CA HIS A 149 12.73 7.85 5.63
C HIS A 149 14.07 7.11 5.41
N GLU A 150 14.20 5.89 5.93
CA GLU A 150 15.36 5.03 5.70
C GLU A 150 15.58 4.75 4.21
N VAL A 151 14.52 4.36 3.50
CA VAL A 151 14.57 4.07 2.05
C VAL A 151 14.99 5.29 1.23
N LEU A 152 14.45 6.46 1.57
CA LEU A 152 14.72 7.72 0.86
C LEU A 152 16.10 8.30 1.23
N SER A 153 16.65 7.94 2.38
CA SER A 153 17.99 8.35 2.82
C SER A 153 19.09 7.44 2.28
N SER A 154 18.79 6.16 2.03
CA SER A 154 19.74 5.16 1.54
C SER A 154 19.83 5.09 0.00
N VAL A 155 19.62 6.21 -0.70
CA VAL A 155 19.58 6.21 -2.17
C VAL A 155 20.96 5.88 -2.72
N THR A 156 21.10 4.70 -3.32
CA THR A 156 22.25 4.29 -4.13
C THR A 156 21.82 4.10 -5.59
N ASP A 157 22.78 4.09 -6.52
CA ASP A 157 22.53 3.96 -7.96
C ASP A 157 22.14 2.52 -8.41
N ASP A 158 21.72 1.65 -7.48
CA ASP A 158 21.30 0.28 -7.79
C ASP A 158 19.84 0.20 -8.30
N VAL A 159 19.55 -0.76 -9.19
CA VAL A 159 18.24 -0.95 -9.82
C VAL A 159 17.17 -1.37 -8.81
N LEU A 160 17.50 -2.24 -7.84
CA LEU A 160 16.53 -2.68 -6.83
C LEU A 160 16.18 -1.51 -5.90
N ASN A 161 17.18 -0.70 -5.55
CA ASN A 161 16.95 0.53 -4.79
C ASN A 161 16.12 1.54 -5.59
N HIS A 162 16.27 1.62 -6.91
CA HIS A 162 15.41 2.46 -7.74
C HIS A 162 13.92 2.10 -7.61
N PHE A 163 13.57 0.82 -7.74
CA PHE A 163 12.18 0.38 -7.61
C PHE A 163 11.63 0.57 -6.21
N ARG A 164 12.45 0.30 -5.18
CA ARG A 164 12.06 0.49 -3.78
C ARG A 164 11.78 1.96 -3.46
N VAL A 165 12.64 2.89 -3.89
CA VAL A 165 12.41 4.34 -3.74
C VAL A 165 11.17 4.78 -4.50
N LEU A 166 11.01 4.31 -5.73
CA LEU A 166 9.84 4.62 -6.55
C LEU A 166 8.53 4.18 -5.87
N GLY A 167 8.48 2.94 -5.37
CA GLY A 167 7.34 2.40 -4.65
C GLY A 167 7.06 3.11 -3.33
N ALA A 168 8.10 3.45 -2.56
CA ALA A 168 7.94 4.22 -1.33
C ALA A 168 7.32 5.60 -1.59
N VAL A 169 7.79 6.33 -2.59
CA VAL A 169 7.23 7.66 -2.96
C VAL A 169 5.81 7.53 -3.51
N GLU A 170 5.52 6.50 -4.30
CA GLU A 170 4.17 6.21 -4.80
C GLU A 170 3.20 5.87 -3.65
N ALA A 171 3.62 5.08 -2.68
CA ALA A 171 2.86 4.73 -1.49
C ALA A 171 2.59 5.97 -0.62
N LEU A 172 3.62 6.78 -0.33
CA LEU A 172 3.49 8.05 0.39
C LEU A 172 2.50 8.97 -0.30
N ALA A 173 2.62 9.14 -1.62
CA ALA A 173 1.66 9.93 -2.37
C ALA A 173 0.24 9.39 -2.15
N SER A 174 0.03 8.08 -2.29
CA SER A 174 -1.28 7.44 -2.13
C SER A 174 -1.84 7.61 -0.71
N ILE A 175 -1.01 7.49 0.32
CA ILE A 175 -1.38 7.74 1.73
C ILE A 175 -1.80 9.21 1.91
N PHE A 176 -1.01 10.17 1.42
CA PHE A 176 -1.36 11.60 1.49
C PHE A 176 -2.63 11.98 0.70
N LYS A 177 -3.09 11.12 -0.22
CA LYS A 177 -4.36 11.30 -0.91
C LYS A 177 -5.55 10.78 -0.09
N ALA A 178 -5.36 9.69 0.64
CA ALA A 178 -6.42 9.01 1.38
C ALA A 178 -6.53 9.48 2.85
N GLY A 179 -5.41 9.89 3.45
CA GLY A 179 -5.28 10.19 4.87
C GLY A 179 -5.96 11.49 5.28
N GLY A 180 -6.53 11.47 6.49
CA GLY A 180 -7.07 12.67 7.12
C GLY A 180 -5.97 13.63 7.56
N ARG A 181 -6.26 14.94 7.51
CA ARG A 181 -5.30 16.01 7.88
C ARG A 181 -4.64 15.78 9.24
N LYS A 182 -5.41 15.37 10.26
CA LYS A 182 -4.90 15.16 11.62
C LYS A 182 -3.76 14.13 11.67
N LEU A 183 -3.91 13.02 10.94
CA LEU A 183 -2.89 11.97 10.85
C LEU A 183 -1.63 12.45 10.11
N LEU A 184 -1.83 13.20 9.03
CA LEU A 184 -0.74 13.58 8.12
C LEU A 184 0.14 14.72 8.68
N LEU A 185 -0.42 15.63 9.47
CA LEU A 185 0.31 16.82 9.93
C LEU A 185 1.59 16.49 10.69
N ASP A 186 1.59 15.42 11.50
CA ASP A 186 2.73 15.04 12.35
C ASP A 186 3.94 14.57 11.53
N VAL A 187 3.70 13.95 10.37
CA VAL A 187 4.77 13.38 9.53
C VAL A 187 5.25 14.31 8.43
N ILE A 188 4.53 15.41 8.16
CA ILE A 188 4.87 16.36 7.09
C ILE A 188 6.32 16.87 7.17
N PRO A 189 6.86 17.30 8.32
CA PRO A 189 8.22 17.83 8.37
C PRO A 189 9.27 16.83 7.87
N MET A 190 9.14 15.56 8.25
CA MET A 190 10.03 14.48 7.83
C MET A 190 9.86 14.17 6.34
N VAL A 191 8.62 13.89 5.91
CA VAL A 191 8.33 13.52 4.52
C VAL A 191 8.70 14.65 3.54
N TRP A 192 8.47 15.91 3.93
CA TRP A 192 8.85 17.07 3.12
C TRP A 192 10.37 17.22 2.98
N LYS A 193 11.12 17.06 4.08
CA LYS A 193 12.58 17.10 4.06
C LYS A 193 13.13 16.09 3.05
N ASP A 194 12.70 14.83 3.15
CA ASP A 194 13.17 13.74 2.28
C ASP A 194 12.77 13.99 0.82
N THR A 195 11.51 14.39 0.58
CA THR A 195 11.01 14.71 -0.76
C THR A 195 11.78 15.87 -1.41
N SER A 196 12.13 16.90 -0.63
CA SER A 196 12.83 18.09 -1.12
C SER A 196 14.30 17.83 -1.48
N VAL A 197 14.92 16.84 -0.83
CA VAL A 197 16.26 16.34 -1.18
C VAL A 197 16.17 15.46 -2.42
N LEU A 198 15.23 14.50 -2.42
CA LEU A 198 15.09 13.52 -3.48
C LEU A 198 14.72 14.14 -4.83
N ILE A 199 13.90 15.20 -4.86
CA ILE A 199 13.53 15.89 -6.11
C ILE A 199 14.73 16.56 -6.81
N LYS A 200 15.82 16.84 -6.08
CA LYS A 200 17.04 17.45 -6.61
C LYS A 200 18.13 16.42 -6.96
N SER A 201 17.87 15.13 -6.74
CA SER A 201 18.87 14.08 -6.93
C SER A 201 19.03 13.64 -8.39
N SER A 202 20.12 12.94 -8.68
CA SER A 202 20.34 12.25 -9.95
C SER A 202 19.24 11.22 -10.24
N ALA A 203 18.79 10.48 -9.22
CA ALA A 203 17.73 9.47 -9.34
C ALA A 203 16.41 10.07 -9.87
N ALA A 204 16.02 11.25 -9.38
CA ALA A 204 14.87 11.97 -9.91
C ALA A 204 15.11 12.46 -11.34
N THR A 205 16.33 12.89 -11.68
CA THR A 205 16.66 13.33 -13.04
C THR A 205 16.58 12.19 -14.06
N GLN A 206 16.97 10.97 -13.68
CA GLN A 206 16.97 9.81 -14.57
C GLN A 206 15.59 9.12 -14.69
N SER A 207 14.67 9.34 -13.75
CA SER A 207 13.37 8.67 -13.72
C SER A 207 12.18 9.62 -13.84
N PRO A 208 11.53 9.72 -15.02
CA PRO A 208 10.34 10.57 -15.20
C PRO A 208 9.17 10.11 -14.33
N LEU A 209 9.06 8.81 -14.08
CA LEU A 209 8.01 8.25 -13.24
C LEU A 209 8.21 8.64 -11.77
N LEU A 210 9.45 8.63 -11.27
CA LEU A 210 9.78 9.14 -9.93
C LEU A 210 9.42 10.62 -9.79
N ARG A 211 9.79 11.46 -10.77
CA ARG A 211 9.42 12.89 -10.77
C ARG A 211 7.91 13.09 -10.71
N LYS A 212 7.14 12.32 -11.48
CA LYS A 212 5.68 12.36 -11.46
C LYS A 212 5.12 12.10 -10.05
N TYR A 213 5.65 11.11 -9.32
CA TYR A 213 5.19 10.83 -7.96
C TYR A 213 5.67 11.87 -6.94
N LEU A 214 6.90 12.37 -7.06
CA LEU A 214 7.41 13.45 -6.21
C LEU A 214 6.57 14.73 -6.34
N VAL A 215 6.16 15.09 -7.55
CA VAL A 215 5.27 16.24 -7.80
C VAL A 215 3.90 16.00 -7.17
N LYS A 216 3.32 14.80 -7.34
CA LYS A 216 2.05 14.44 -6.69
C LYS A 216 2.13 14.51 -5.17
N LEU A 217 3.21 13.99 -4.58
CA LEU A 217 3.43 14.00 -3.14
C LEU A 217 3.57 15.44 -2.63
N THR A 218 4.44 16.24 -3.26
CA THR A 218 4.64 17.67 -2.94
C THR A 218 3.32 18.45 -2.99
N GLN A 219 2.52 18.26 -4.04
CA GLN A 219 1.21 18.91 -4.16
C GLN A 219 0.29 18.54 -2.99
N ARG A 220 0.25 17.25 -2.60
CA ARG A 220 -0.63 16.77 -1.53
C ARG A 220 -0.16 17.25 -0.16
N ILE A 221 1.15 17.29 0.09
CA ILE A 221 1.74 17.91 1.29
C ILE A 221 1.29 19.38 1.37
N GLY A 222 1.48 20.14 0.29
CA GLY A 222 1.07 21.55 0.23
C GLY A 222 -0.42 21.74 0.53
N LEU A 223 -1.29 20.95 -0.10
CA LEU A 223 -2.74 20.99 0.15
C LEU A 223 -3.13 20.63 1.59
N THR A 224 -2.36 19.74 2.25
CA THR A 224 -2.61 19.35 3.65
C THR A 224 -2.23 20.46 4.63
N CYS A 225 -1.18 21.23 4.30
CA CYS A 225 -0.73 22.39 5.08
C CYS A 225 -1.71 23.57 5.00
N LEU A 226 -2.41 23.74 3.87
CA LEU A 226 -3.35 24.84 3.69
C LEU A 226 -4.55 24.75 4.65
N PRO A 227 -5.09 25.89 5.11
CA PRO A 227 -6.27 25.90 5.95
C PRO A 227 -7.47 25.32 5.20
N HIS A 228 -8.31 24.54 5.90
CA HIS A 228 -9.53 24.01 5.33
C HIS A 228 -10.50 25.16 5.02
N ARG A 229 -10.85 25.33 3.74
CA ARG A 229 -11.93 26.23 3.35
C ARG A 229 -13.25 25.48 3.50
N SER A 230 -14.06 25.88 4.47
CA SER A 230 -15.44 25.40 4.58
C SER A 230 -16.20 25.80 3.31
N PRO A 231 -16.90 24.87 2.66
CA PRO A 231 -17.75 25.23 1.53
C PRO A 231 -18.82 26.25 1.97
N SER A 232 -19.12 27.23 1.12
CA SER A 232 -20.11 28.28 1.40
C SER A 232 -21.53 27.75 1.66
N TRP A 233 -21.81 26.51 1.27
CA TRP A 233 -23.10 25.84 1.43
C TRP A 233 -23.24 25.06 2.75
N ARG A 234 -22.20 25.00 3.60
CA ARG A 234 -22.36 24.35 4.92
C ARG A 234 -23.23 25.22 5.81
N TYR A 235 -24.39 24.69 6.20
CA TYR A 235 -25.22 25.29 7.24
C TYR A 235 -24.41 25.40 8.53
N VAL A 236 -24.14 26.63 8.96
CA VAL A 236 -23.57 26.91 10.27
C VAL A 236 -24.72 26.77 11.25
N ILE A 237 -24.65 25.77 12.13
CA ILE A 237 -25.57 25.69 13.28
C ILE A 237 -25.10 26.79 14.23
N ASN A 238 -25.85 27.90 14.27
CA ASN A 238 -25.68 28.98 15.23
C ASN A 238 -26.18 28.56 16.61
#